data_AF-A0A2V8QU64-F1
#
_entry.id   AF-A0A2V8QU64-F1
#
_cell.length_a   1.000
_cell.length_b   1.000
_cell.length_c   1.000
_cell.angle_alpha   90.00
_cell.angle_beta   90.00
_cell.angle_gamma   90.00
#
_symmetry.space_group_name_H-M   'P 1'
#
loop_
_entity.id
_entity.type
_entity.pdbx_description
1 polymer ?
#
loop_
_entity_poly.entity_id
_entity_poly.type
_entity_poly.pdbx_seq_one_letter_code
_entity_poly.pdbx_strand_id
1 'polypeptide(L)'
;MAPAGSVLIVEPMAGNTVEENFNPIGRTFAAASILCCTSNSLAHDGPALGAVASEAELRSTVLASGFKEFRRATETLFNRIFEARN
;
A
#
# COMPACT_ATOMS: atom_id res chain seq x y z
N MET A 1 10.54 -5.88 -16.18
CA MET A 1 10.44 -4.50 -16.72
C MET A 1 11.61 -4.23 -17.64
N ALA A 2 11.51 -3.23 -18.52
CA ALA A 2 12.66 -2.76 -19.29
C ALA A 2 13.78 -2.25 -18.34
N PRO A 3 15.06 -2.27 -18.78
CA PRO A 3 16.15 -1.66 -18.04
C PRO A 3 15.82 -0.20 -17.65
N ALA A 4 16.13 0.18 -16.41
CA ALA A 4 15.82 1.49 -15.83
C ALA A 4 14.32 1.87 -15.78
N GLY A 5 13.41 0.91 -15.93
CA GLY A 5 11.97 1.13 -15.77
C GLY A 5 11.58 1.45 -14.32
N SER A 6 10.48 2.20 -14.17
CA SER A 6 9.87 2.50 -12.88
C SER A 6 8.37 2.20 -12.87
N VAL A 7 7.85 1.84 -11.69
CA VAL A 7 6.41 1.64 -11.43
C VAL A 7 5.93 2.72 -10.50
N LEU A 8 4.78 3.30 -10.84
CA LEU A 8 4.00 4.15 -9.95
C LEU A 8 2.99 3.26 -9.21
N ILE A 9 3.07 3.23 -7.88
CA ILE A 9 2.15 2.48 -7.03
C ILE A 9 1.29 3.52 -6.30
N VAL A 10 -0.02 3.47 -6.50
CA VAL A 10 -0.97 4.42 -5.92
C VAL A 10 -1.84 3.67 -4.93
N GLU A 11 -1.70 4.02 -3.65
CA GLU A 11 -2.41 3.36 -2.56
C GLU A 11 -3.29 4.35 -1.81
N PRO A 12 -4.37 3.87 -1.17
CA PRO A 12 -5.15 4.69 -0.25
C PRO A 12 -4.29 5.30 0.86
N MET A 13 -4.68 6.51 1.30
CA MET A 13 -4.00 7.18 2.40
C MET A 13 -4.20 6.39 3.69
N ALA A 14 -3.08 6.06 4.34
CA ALA A 14 -3.04 5.33 5.59
C ALA A 14 -1.82 5.74 6.42
N GLY A 15 -2.03 5.83 7.74
CA GLY A 15 -0.96 5.99 8.73
C GLY A 15 -0.13 4.72 8.91
N ASN A 16 1.00 4.86 9.60
CA ASN A 16 1.84 3.75 10.01
C ASN A 16 1.37 3.10 11.33
N THR A 17 0.54 3.79 12.12
CA THR A 17 -0.15 3.21 13.28
C THR A 17 -1.66 3.20 13.09
N VAL A 18 -2.36 2.41 13.91
CA VAL A 18 -3.82 2.32 13.86
C VAL A 18 -4.47 3.64 14.25
N GLU A 19 -3.93 4.33 15.25
CA GLU A 19 -4.45 5.59 15.79
C GLU A 19 -4.41 6.72 14.75
N GLU A 20 -3.36 6.75 13.91
CA GLU A 20 -3.24 7.72 12.81
C GLU A 20 -4.39 7.58 11.80
N ASN A 21 -5.03 6.41 11.74
CA ASN A 21 -6.17 6.14 10.88
C ASN A 21 -7.53 6.47 11.53
N PHE A 22 -7.58 7.04 12.74
CA PHE A 22 -8.82 7.46 13.43
C PHE A 22 -9.40 8.77 12.88
N ASN A 23 -9.45 8.87 11.57
CA ASN A 23 -10.05 9.96 10.82
C ASN A 23 -11.02 9.38 9.77
N PRO A 24 -11.88 10.20 9.13
CA PRO A 24 -12.87 9.69 8.17
C PRO A 24 -12.26 8.91 7.00
N ILE A 25 -11.08 9.28 6.52
CA ILE A 25 -10.40 8.62 5.40
C ILE A 25 -9.91 7.24 5.82
N GLY A 26 -9.15 7.17 6.92
CA GLY A 26 -8.63 5.91 7.47
C GLY A 26 -9.75 4.92 7.81
N ARG A 27 -10.84 5.39 8.41
CA ARG A 27 -12.03 4.55 8.71
C ARG A 27 -12.70 4.01 7.44
N THR A 28 -12.85 4.86 6.42
CA THR A 28 -13.47 4.47 5.15
C THR A 28 -12.66 3.38 4.45
N PHE A 29 -11.34 3.59 4.32
CA PHE A 29 -10.48 2.61 3.66
C PHE A 29 -10.27 1.34 4.48
N ALA A 30 -10.21 1.42 5.82
CA ALA A 30 -10.15 0.24 6.67
C ALA A 30 -11.41 -0.62 6.52
N ALA A 31 -12.61 -0.03 6.56
CA ALA A 31 -13.86 -0.75 6.39
C ALA A 31 -13.97 -1.39 4.99
N ALA A 32 -13.65 -0.63 3.94
CA ALA A 32 -13.63 -1.15 2.59
C ALA A 32 -12.60 -2.28 2.41
N SER A 33 -11.41 -2.15 3.02
CA SER A 33 -10.36 -3.17 2.97
C SER A 33 -10.82 -4.48 3.56
N ILE A 34 -11.39 -4.44 4.78
CA ILE A 34 -11.80 -5.65 5.49
C ILE A 34 -12.88 -6.38 4.68
N LEU A 35 -13.86 -5.65 4.15
CA LEU A 35 -14.99 -6.24 3.43
C LEU A 35 -14.65 -6.70 2.01
N CYS A 36 -13.64 -6.11 1.37
CA CYS A 36 -13.30 -6.40 -0.02
C CYS A 36 -11.87 -6.94 -0.17
N CYS A 37 -10.85 -6.09 0.02
CA CYS A 37 -9.47 -6.39 -0.38
C CYS A 37 -8.82 -7.49 0.47
N THR A 38 -8.88 -7.33 1.80
CA THR A 38 -8.29 -8.26 2.76
C THR A 38 -9.00 -9.61 2.70
N SER A 39 -10.33 -9.61 2.69
CA SER A 39 -11.14 -10.84 2.57
C SER A 39 -10.84 -11.59 1.27
N ASN A 40 -10.76 -10.89 0.13
CA ASN A 40 -10.40 -11.50 -1.14
C ASN A 40 -8.99 -12.09 -1.13
N SER A 41 -8.01 -11.38 -0.57
CA SER A 41 -6.65 -11.91 -0.44
C SER A 41 -6.64 -13.20 0.40
N LEU A 42 -7.33 -13.23 1.54
CA LEU A 42 -7.38 -14.41 2.40
C LEU A 42 -8.07 -15.59 1.72
N ALA A 43 -9.12 -15.35 0.93
CA ALA A 43 -9.81 -16.39 0.16
C ALA A 43 -8.93 -17.08 -0.90
N HIS A 44 -7.79 -16.47 -1.25
CA HIS A 44 -6.81 -16.99 -2.20
C HIS A 44 -5.43 -17.22 -1.56
N ASP A 45 -5.35 -17.43 -0.24
CA ASP A 45 -4.10 -17.66 0.52
C ASP A 45 -3.03 -16.57 0.30
N GLY A 46 -3.47 -15.35 0.00
CA GLY A 46 -2.61 -14.20 -0.22
C GLY A 46 -2.18 -13.51 1.08
N PRO A 47 -1.31 -12.48 0.99
CA PRO A 47 -0.65 -11.86 2.14
C PRO A 47 -1.54 -10.97 3.01
N ALA A 48 -2.78 -10.69 2.56
CA ALA A 48 -3.79 -9.95 3.31
C ALA A 48 -3.37 -8.53 3.76
N LEU A 49 -2.46 -7.87 3.02
CA LEU A 49 -1.97 -6.51 3.31
C LEU A 49 -3.09 -5.49 3.50
N GLY A 50 -4.11 -5.55 2.64
CA GLY A 50 -5.24 -4.62 2.67
C GLY A 50 -4.89 -3.20 2.21
N ALA A 51 -5.90 -2.32 2.23
CA ALA A 51 -5.82 -0.95 1.75
C ALA A 51 -5.08 0.01 2.71
N VAL A 52 -4.93 -0.40 3.98
CA VAL A 52 -4.32 0.42 5.04
C VAL A 52 -2.98 -0.14 5.51
N ALA A 53 -2.32 -0.95 4.68
CA ALA A 53 -0.99 -1.49 4.95
C ALA A 53 0.00 -0.35 5.28
N SER A 54 0.89 -0.58 6.23
CA SER A 54 1.93 0.40 6.57
C SER A 54 2.89 0.62 5.39
N GLU A 55 3.59 1.76 5.35
CA GLU A 55 4.59 1.96 4.30
C GLU A 55 5.73 0.94 4.39
N ALA A 56 6.06 0.49 5.61
CA ALA A 56 7.09 -0.52 5.83
C ALA A 56 6.71 -1.88 5.21
N GLU A 57 5.46 -2.32 5.35
CA GLU A 57 4.95 -3.56 4.74
C GLU A 57 4.92 -3.46 3.22
N LEU A 58 4.49 -2.33 2.67
CA LEU A 58 4.55 -2.09 1.22
C LEU A 58 5.98 -2.11 0.70
N ARG A 59 6.89 -1.38 1.37
CA ARG A 59 8.31 -1.35 1.02
C ARG A 59 8.92 -2.74 1.03
N SER A 60 8.66 -3.51 2.09
CA SER A 60 9.17 -4.88 2.21
C SER A 60 8.64 -5.77 1.08
N THR A 61 7.35 -5.71 0.78
CA THR A 61 6.72 -6.49 -0.29
C THR A 61 7.31 -6.13 -1.66
N VAL A 62 7.44 -4.83 -1.95
CA VAL A 62 7.97 -4.36 -3.24
C VAL A 62 9.43 -4.73 -3.41
N LEU A 63 10.28 -4.52 -2.41
CA LEU A 63 11.70 -4.88 -2.50
C LEU A 63 11.90 -6.40 -2.59
N ALA A 64 11.07 -7.19 -1.90
CA ALA A 64 11.09 -8.65 -2.02
C ALA A 64 10.74 -9.13 -3.44
N SER A 65 9.99 -8.35 -4.21
CA SER A 65 9.64 -8.67 -5.62
C SER A 65 10.74 -8.36 -6.64
N GLY A 66 11.91 -7.84 -6.20
CA GLY A 66 13.09 -7.63 -7.05
C GLY A 66 13.37 -6.18 -7.45
N PHE A 67 12.53 -5.23 -7.02
CA PHE A 67 12.84 -3.80 -7.12
C PHE A 67 13.99 -3.44 -6.18
N LYS A 68 14.85 -2.51 -6.59
CA LYS A 68 16.00 -2.05 -5.79
C LYS A 68 15.70 -0.80 -4.97
N GLU A 69 14.80 0.04 -5.47
CA GLU A 69 14.43 1.30 -4.85
C GLU A 69 12.93 1.36 -4.63
N PHE A 70 12.53 1.91 -3.49
CA PHE A 70 11.14 2.21 -3.15
C PHE A 70 11.12 3.51 -2.34
N ARG A 71 10.31 4.48 -2.76
CA ARG A 71 10.14 5.75 -2.06
C ARG A 71 8.73 6.30 -2.22
N ARG A 72 8.25 7.08 -1.24
CA ARG A 72 7.07 7.94 -1.43
C ARG A 72 7.44 9.08 -2.38
N ALA A 73 6.73 9.17 -3.51
CA ALA A 73 6.96 10.18 -4.53
C ALA A 73 6.17 11.46 -4.26
N THR A 74 4.92 11.32 -3.83
CA THR A 74 4.03 12.42 -3.43
C THR A 74 2.80 11.86 -2.70
N GLU A 75 1.94 12.73 -2.21
CA GLU A 75 0.68 12.33 -1.57
C GLU A 75 -0.40 13.41 -1.69
N THR A 76 -1.62 13.01 -1.37
CA THR A 76 -2.81 13.84 -1.24
C THR A 76 -3.54 13.43 0.03
N LEU A 77 -4.66 14.08 0.35
CA LEU A 77 -5.50 13.67 1.48
C LEU A 77 -6.06 12.23 1.35
N PHE A 78 -6.17 11.70 0.13
CA PHE A 78 -6.82 10.42 -0.14
C PHE A 78 -5.87 9.30 -0.56
N ASN A 79 -4.72 9.66 -1.11
CA ASN A 79 -3.80 8.71 -1.71
C ASN A 79 -2.36 9.04 -1.34
N ARG A 80 -1.56 8.00 -1.22
CA ARG A 80 -0.11 8.04 -1.12
C ARG A 80 0.48 7.35 -2.35
N ILE A 81 1.46 7.99 -2.98
CA ILE A 81 1.99 7.57 -4.27
C ILE A 81 3.46 7.20 -4.09
N PHE A 82 3.82 6.00 -4.54
CA PHE A 82 5.18 5.47 -4.44
C PHE A 82 5.78 5.24 -5.82
N GLU A 83 7.10 5.35 -5.88
CA GLU A 83 7.90 4.93 -7.02
C GLU A 83 8.73 3.71 -6.63
N ALA A 84 8.70 2.67 -7.47
CA ALA A 84 9.58 1.52 -7.40
C ALA A 84 10.46 1.44 -8.64
N ARG A 85 11.78 1.20 -8.50
CA ARG A 85 12.74 1.15 -9.62
C ARG A 85 13.62 -0.09 -9.57
N ASN A 86 14.02 -0.56 -10.75
CA ASN A 86 14.91 -1.70 -10.98
C ASN A 86 16.38 -1.31 -11.17
#